data_AF-A0A5N0ELK3-F1
#
_entry.id   AF-A0A5N0ELK3-F1
#
_cell.length_a   1.000
_cell.length_b   1.000
_cell.length_c   1.000
_cell.angle_alpha   90.00
_cell.angle_beta   90.00
_cell.angle_gamma   90.00
#
_symmetry.space_group_name_H-M   'P 1'
#
loop_
_entity.id
_entity.type
_entity.pdbx_description
1 polymer ?
#
loop_
_entity_poly.entity_id
_entity_poly.type
_entity_poly.pdbx_seq_one_letter_code
_entity_poly.pdbx_strand_id
1 'polypeptide(L)'
;MSDKEVVESIQFANHQPPPEYLKTDTGQLVTPEFLAFIQQALSGKLAESADTAELDPQVKALAEELSVIHLPQWQSKQSPKVAEPTVTGIKQATRVAEYLVKRGVRVHPELEEIRWAATPGGAPGAFDTGLHVTKDENGQWPVPDPESFYDLDDIQVSQTDDGRWYAVHPRGLSFEAATKTEAYAGVVDQLRQRIEQARQEP
;
A
#
# COMPACT_ATOMS: atom_id res chain seq x y z
N MET A 1 -3.56 17.49 36.31
CA MET A 1 -4.29 17.53 35.02
C MET A 1 -3.33 16.96 33.98
N SER A 2 -3.34 15.68 33.59
CA SER A 2 -4.40 14.66 33.66
C SER A 2 -3.88 13.34 34.23
N ASP A 3 -4.69 12.72 35.07
CA ASP A 3 -4.57 11.31 35.42
C ASP A 3 -4.63 10.46 34.14
N LYS A 4 -3.54 9.77 33.83
CA LYS A 4 -3.55 8.72 32.79
C LYS A 4 -4.07 7.46 33.45
N GLU A 5 -5.32 7.14 33.14
CA GLU A 5 -6.00 5.93 33.61
C GLU A 5 -5.23 4.69 33.13
N VAL A 6 -4.77 3.90 34.10
CA VAL A 6 -4.06 2.63 33.89
C VAL A 6 -5.09 1.56 33.53
N VAL A 7 -4.99 1.00 32.33
CA VAL A 7 -5.91 -0.04 31.86
C VAL A 7 -5.12 -1.32 31.57
N GLU A 8 -5.20 -2.25 32.52
CA GLU A 8 -4.79 -3.67 32.50
C GLU A 8 -3.29 -4.03 32.49
N SER A 9 -2.90 -4.83 33.49
CA SER A 9 -1.61 -5.53 33.53
C SER A 9 -1.77 -6.93 32.96
N ILE A 10 -1.08 -7.23 31.86
CA ILE A 10 -1.00 -8.59 31.30
C ILE A 10 0.29 -9.23 31.81
N GLN A 11 0.18 -10.23 32.68
CA GLN A 11 1.32 -10.99 33.19
C GLN A 11 1.78 -12.03 32.16
N PHE A 12 3.00 -11.88 31.65
CA PHE A 12 3.70 -12.91 30.89
C PHE A 12 4.54 -13.76 31.86
N ALA A 13 4.46 -15.09 31.74
CA ALA A 13 5.07 -16.02 32.68
C ALA A 13 6.61 -15.85 32.80
N ASN A 14 7.10 -15.87 34.06
CA ASN A 14 8.47 -16.10 34.53
C ASN A 14 9.63 -15.16 34.12
N HIS A 15 9.36 -13.97 33.59
CA HIS A 15 10.38 -12.90 33.49
C HIS A 15 9.90 -11.66 34.24
N GLN A 16 10.84 -10.85 34.76
CA GLN A 16 10.53 -9.56 35.43
C GLN A 16 9.42 -8.84 34.65
N PRO A 17 8.39 -8.30 35.35
CA PRO A 17 7.25 -7.70 34.67
C PRO A 17 7.77 -6.66 33.67
N PRO A 18 7.40 -6.76 32.38
CA PRO A 18 7.80 -5.75 31.42
C PRO A 18 7.30 -4.38 31.91
N PRO A 19 8.02 -3.27 31.60
CA PRO A 19 7.55 -1.94 31.96
C PRO A 19 6.13 -1.74 31.45
N GLU A 20 5.28 -1.16 32.30
CA GLU A 20 3.83 -1.03 32.05
C GLU A 20 3.59 -0.40 30.67
N TYR A 21 2.78 -1.09 29.86
CA TYR A 21 2.44 -0.62 28.52
C TYR A 21 1.59 0.64 28.60
N LEU A 22 1.95 1.65 27.80
CA LEU A 22 1.15 2.83 27.53
C LEU A 22 0.30 2.59 26.28
N LYS A 23 -0.98 2.91 26.34
CA LYS A 23 -1.87 2.90 25.18
C LYS A 23 -1.68 4.19 24.37
N THR A 24 -1.36 4.07 23.09
CA THR A 24 -1.30 5.22 22.16
C THR A 24 -2.70 5.68 21.77
N ASP A 25 -2.80 6.88 21.19
CA ASP A 25 -4.07 7.43 20.68
C ASP A 25 -4.70 6.54 19.59
N THR A 26 -3.89 5.74 18.91
CA THR A 26 -4.31 4.72 17.93
C THR A 26 -4.64 3.36 18.54
N GLY A 27 -4.63 3.25 19.87
CA GLY A 27 -4.97 2.03 20.61
C GLY A 27 -3.85 0.98 20.71
N GLN A 28 -2.62 1.30 20.28
CA GLN A 28 -1.48 0.39 20.37
C GLN A 28 -0.92 0.37 21.79
N LEU A 29 -0.57 -0.81 22.31
CA LEU A 29 0.12 -0.93 23.59
C LEU A 29 1.63 -0.91 23.36
N VAL A 30 2.31 0.11 23.88
CA VAL A 30 3.74 0.35 23.67
C VAL A 30 4.44 0.70 24.98
N THR A 31 5.70 0.32 25.17
CA THR A 31 6.43 0.72 26.38
C THR A 31 6.97 2.16 26.26
N PRO A 32 7.29 2.84 27.36
CA PRO A 32 7.94 4.16 27.32
C PRO A 32 9.27 4.17 26.57
N GLU A 33 10.06 3.10 26.68
CA GLU A 33 11.34 2.93 25.97
C GLU A 33 11.12 2.82 24.47
N PHE A 34 10.02 2.20 24.04
CA PHE A 34 9.63 2.11 22.65
C PHE A 34 9.25 3.48 22.07
N LEU A 35 8.51 4.29 22.83
CA LEU A 35 8.19 5.66 22.42
C LEU A 35 9.46 6.52 22.29
N ALA A 36 10.41 6.37 23.22
CA ALA A 36 11.71 7.03 23.15
C ALA A 36 12.51 6.57 21.91
N PHE A 37 12.50 5.27 21.59
CA PHE A 37 13.12 4.72 20.39
C PHE A 37 12.51 5.28 19.10
N ILE A 38 11.17 5.34 19.00
CA ILE A 38 10.49 5.94 17.85
C ILE A 38 10.80 7.43 17.72
N GLN A 39 10.85 8.18 18.82
CA GLN A 39 11.24 9.60 18.80
C GLN A 39 12.69 9.80 18.33
N GLN A 40 13.60 8.90 18.69
CA GLN A 40 14.98 8.91 18.21
C GLN A 40 15.08 8.55 16.73
N ALA A 41 14.27 7.60 16.25
CA ALA A 41 14.19 7.23 14.84
C ALA A 41 13.64 8.38 13.97
N LEU A 42 12.56 9.02 14.41
CA LEU A 42 11.92 10.14 13.70
C LEU A 42 12.74 11.43 13.73
N SER A 43 13.60 11.62 14.74
CA SER A 43 14.50 12.77 14.82
C SER A 43 15.79 12.61 14.01
N GLY A 44 15.91 11.52 13.23
CA GLY A 44 17.08 11.25 12.39
C GLY A 44 18.36 10.98 13.18
N LYS A 45 18.23 10.67 14.48
CA LYS A 45 19.35 10.38 15.39
C LYS A 45 19.61 8.89 15.59
N LEU A 46 18.75 8.02 15.06
CA LEU A 46 19.19 6.65 14.82
C LEU A 46 20.18 6.70 13.67
N ALA A 47 21.43 6.33 13.93
CA ALA A 47 22.30 5.88 12.87
C ALA A 47 21.52 4.82 12.08
N GLU A 48 21.41 4.99 10.76
CA GLU A 48 21.14 3.85 9.88
C GLU A 48 22.21 2.82 10.22
N SER A 49 21.87 1.85 11.07
CA SER A 49 22.86 0.88 11.46
C SER A 49 23.20 0.10 10.21
N ALA A 50 24.49 -0.13 10.02
CA ALA A 50 25.05 -0.94 8.95
C ALA A 50 24.52 -2.40 8.93
N ASP A 51 23.58 -2.76 9.83
CA ASP A 51 23.03 -4.10 10.03
C ASP A 51 21.98 -4.51 9.00
N THR A 52 21.44 -3.59 8.20
CA THR A 52 20.48 -3.97 7.14
C THR A 52 21.12 -4.80 6.02
N ALA A 53 22.44 -4.73 5.86
CA ALA A 53 23.18 -5.54 4.88
C ALA A 53 23.39 -7.01 5.32
N GLU A 54 23.22 -7.34 6.60
CA GLU A 54 23.41 -8.68 7.16
C GLU A 54 22.10 -9.41 7.49
N LEU A 55 20.95 -8.84 7.16
CA LEU A 55 19.66 -9.48 7.43
C LEU A 55 19.51 -10.78 6.65
N ASP A 56 18.94 -11.79 7.31
CA ASP A 56 18.53 -13.05 6.67
C ASP A 56 17.68 -12.71 5.42
N PRO A 57 17.96 -13.31 4.25
CA PRO A 57 17.22 -13.05 3.02
C PRO A 57 15.69 -13.17 3.17
N GLN A 58 15.21 -14.08 4.03
CA GLN A 58 13.78 -14.26 4.29
C GLN A 58 13.20 -13.12 5.13
N VAL A 59 13.98 -12.60 6.08
CA VAL A 59 13.59 -11.41 6.86
C VAL A 59 13.54 -10.20 5.95
N LYS A 60 14.55 -10.02 5.09
CA LYS A 60 14.62 -8.92 4.15
C LYS A 60 13.42 -8.93 3.19
N ALA A 61 13.15 -10.06 2.53
CA ALA A 61 12.04 -10.19 1.60
C ALA A 61 10.69 -9.88 2.28
N LEU A 62 10.46 -10.44 3.47
CA LEU A 62 9.22 -10.16 4.21
C LEU A 62 9.15 -8.72 4.72
N ALA A 63 10.28 -8.11 5.09
CA ALA A 63 10.32 -6.71 5.53
C ALA A 63 10.00 -5.75 4.37
N GLU A 64 10.46 -6.03 3.16
CA GLU A 64 10.13 -5.24 1.97
C GLU A 64 8.61 -5.25 1.71
N GLU A 65 7.98 -6.43 1.72
CA GLU A 65 6.52 -6.59 1.58
C GLU A 65 5.73 -5.89 2.69
N LEU A 66 6.17 -6.00 3.95
CA LEU A 66 5.49 -5.37 5.08
C LEU A 66 5.70 -3.84 5.12
N SER A 67 6.73 -3.33 4.45
CA SER A 67 6.98 -1.89 4.37
C SER A 67 5.93 -1.20 3.52
N VAL A 68 5.52 -1.84 2.43
CA VAL A 68 4.47 -1.38 1.53
C VAL A 68 3.58 -2.56 1.12
N ILE A 69 2.40 -2.63 1.70
CA ILE A 69 1.40 -3.66 1.47
C ILE A 69 0.34 -3.12 0.52
N HIS A 70 0.21 -3.74 -0.66
CA HIS A 70 -0.83 -3.45 -1.64
C HIS A 70 -2.02 -4.38 -1.41
N LEU A 71 -3.10 -3.86 -0.84
CA LEU A 71 -4.33 -4.62 -0.61
C LEU A 71 -5.29 -4.47 -1.80
N PRO A 72 -5.79 -5.58 -2.38
CA PRO A 72 -6.79 -5.51 -3.43
C PRO A 72 -8.11 -4.96 -2.90
N GLN A 73 -9.02 -4.64 -3.83
CA GLN A 73 -10.39 -4.27 -3.49
C GLN A 73 -11.01 -5.36 -2.60
N TRP A 74 -11.52 -4.96 -1.43
CA TRP A 74 -12.19 -5.90 -0.54
C TRP A 74 -13.68 -5.96 -0.86
N GLN A 75 -14.15 -7.16 -1.19
CA GLN A 75 -15.56 -7.46 -1.41
C GLN A 75 -16.03 -8.46 -0.37
N SER A 76 -17.12 -8.13 0.32
CA SER A 76 -17.77 -9.05 1.26
C SER A 76 -19.04 -9.61 0.64
N LYS A 77 -19.27 -10.92 0.79
CA LYS A 77 -20.56 -11.53 0.44
C LYS A 77 -21.72 -11.02 1.33
N GLN A 78 -21.40 -10.43 2.47
CA GLN A 78 -22.36 -10.08 3.53
C GLN A 78 -22.62 -8.57 3.63
N SER A 79 -21.79 -7.75 3.00
CA SER A 79 -21.90 -6.29 3.04
C SER A 79 -21.81 -5.72 1.64
N PRO A 80 -22.71 -4.81 1.23
CA PRO A 80 -22.62 -4.11 -0.05
C PRO A 80 -21.48 -3.08 -0.07
N LYS A 81 -20.83 -2.82 1.08
CA LYS A 81 -19.69 -1.91 1.14
C LYS A 81 -18.47 -2.59 0.55
N VAL A 82 -17.95 -1.99 -0.49
CA VAL A 82 -16.69 -2.33 -1.14
C VAL A 82 -15.64 -1.37 -0.59
N ALA A 83 -14.49 -1.90 -0.15
CA ALA A 83 -13.34 -1.06 0.14
C ALA A 83 -12.44 -1.03 -1.10
N GLU A 84 -12.11 0.16 -1.57
CA GLU A 84 -11.22 0.36 -2.72
C GLU A 84 -9.82 -0.22 -2.45
N PRO A 85 -9.06 -0.54 -3.52
CA PRO A 85 -7.66 -0.91 -3.38
C PRO A 85 -6.90 0.10 -2.50
N THR A 86 -6.10 -0.42 -1.58
CA THR A 86 -5.45 0.42 -0.55
C THR A 86 -3.98 0.05 -0.43
N VAL A 87 -3.12 1.07 -0.37
CA VAL A 87 -1.71 0.89 -0.02
C VAL A 87 -1.53 1.26 1.45
N THR A 88 -0.92 0.37 2.22
CA THR A 88 -0.61 0.59 3.63
C THR A 88 0.80 0.10 3.94
N GLY A 89 1.29 0.32 5.16
CA GLY A 89 2.64 -0.08 5.53
C GLY A 89 2.82 -0.21 7.02
N ILE A 90 3.74 -1.09 7.42
CA ILE A 90 4.11 -1.31 8.81
C ILE A 90 5.40 -0.55 9.09
N LYS A 91 5.33 0.49 9.93
CA LYS A 91 6.51 1.33 10.28
C LYS A 91 7.69 0.54 10.86
N GLN A 92 7.46 -0.64 11.41
CA GLN A 92 8.48 -1.55 11.96
C GLN A 92 8.57 -2.86 11.18
N ALA A 93 8.38 -2.81 9.86
CA ALA A 93 8.35 -3.96 8.98
C ALA A 93 9.49 -4.95 9.24
N THR A 94 10.75 -4.49 9.38
CA THR A 94 11.91 -5.35 9.67
C THR A 94 11.74 -6.14 10.97
N ARG A 95 11.36 -5.47 12.06
CA ARG A 95 11.17 -6.12 13.37
C ARG A 95 10.01 -7.13 13.34
N VAL A 96 8.93 -6.78 12.64
CA VAL A 96 7.78 -7.67 12.47
C VAL A 96 8.15 -8.87 11.60
N ALA A 97 8.89 -8.66 10.51
CA ALA A 97 9.39 -9.71 9.63
C ALA A 97 10.28 -10.69 10.38
N GLU A 98 11.27 -10.21 11.16
CA GLU A 98 12.11 -11.08 12.00
C GLU A 98 11.28 -11.94 12.95
N TYR A 99 10.27 -11.35 13.60
CA TYR A 99 9.39 -12.07 14.51
C TYR A 99 8.58 -13.15 13.78
N LEU A 100 8.02 -12.84 12.61
CA LEU A 100 7.24 -13.77 11.80
C LEU A 100 8.12 -14.91 11.26
N VAL A 101 9.34 -14.61 10.79
CA VAL A 101 10.30 -15.62 10.36
C VAL A 101 10.69 -16.54 11.52
N LYS A 102 10.93 -16.00 12.72
CA LYS A 102 11.18 -16.81 13.94
C LYS A 102 9.99 -17.68 14.32
N ARG A 103 8.77 -17.24 14.03
CA ARG A 103 7.53 -18.03 14.19
C ARG A 103 7.32 -19.11 13.12
N GLY A 104 8.18 -19.17 12.10
CA GLY A 104 8.08 -20.14 11.01
C GLY A 104 7.33 -19.65 9.78
N VAL A 105 6.96 -18.37 9.69
CA VAL A 105 6.36 -17.81 8.46
C VAL A 105 7.41 -17.75 7.36
N ARG A 106 7.05 -18.19 6.16
CA ARG A 106 7.90 -18.20 4.97
C ARG A 106 7.09 -17.72 3.77
N VAL A 107 7.75 -17.00 2.87
CA VAL A 107 7.17 -16.60 1.58
C VAL A 107 7.49 -17.69 0.56
N HIS A 108 6.45 -18.17 -0.12
CA HIS A 108 6.51 -19.23 -1.12
C HIS A 108 5.90 -18.70 -2.43
N PRO A 109 6.69 -18.15 -3.36
CA PRO A 109 6.18 -17.55 -4.59
C PRO A 109 5.33 -18.49 -5.44
N GLU A 110 5.57 -19.80 -5.34
CA GLU A 110 4.78 -20.84 -5.98
C GLU A 110 3.33 -20.92 -5.48
N LEU A 111 3.09 -20.53 -4.23
CA LEU A 111 1.78 -20.52 -3.57
C LEU A 111 1.03 -19.19 -3.72
N GLU A 112 1.60 -18.21 -4.42
CA GLU A 112 0.90 -16.96 -4.71
C GLU A 112 -0.32 -17.22 -5.61
N GLU A 113 -1.48 -16.74 -5.15
CA GLU A 113 -2.74 -16.74 -5.89
C GLU A 113 -3.00 -15.40 -6.59
N ILE A 114 -2.49 -14.32 -5.99
CA ILE A 114 -2.65 -12.94 -6.46
C ILE A 114 -1.26 -12.29 -6.39
N ARG A 115 -0.94 -11.49 -7.40
CA ARG A 115 0.30 -10.70 -7.46
C ARG A 115 -0.02 -9.26 -7.78
N TRP A 116 0.64 -8.33 -7.12
CA TRP A 116 0.59 -6.92 -7.49
C TRP A 116 1.55 -6.65 -8.65
N ALA A 117 1.08 -5.91 -9.66
CA ALA A 117 1.84 -5.44 -10.80
C ALA A 117 1.82 -3.91 -10.84
N ALA A 118 2.95 -3.30 -11.15
CA ALA A 118 3.09 -1.85 -11.24
C ALA A 118 2.23 -1.25 -12.36
N THR A 119 1.91 0.04 -12.21
CA THR A 119 1.23 0.82 -13.26
C THR A 119 2.06 0.82 -14.55
N PRO A 120 1.50 0.37 -15.70
CA PRO A 120 2.23 0.36 -16.96
C PRO A 120 2.72 1.76 -17.37
N GLY A 121 4.02 1.89 -17.70
CA GLY A 121 4.64 3.18 -18.05
C GLY A 121 4.73 4.20 -16.91
N GLY A 122 4.43 3.78 -15.68
CA GLY A 122 4.64 4.57 -14.48
C GLY A 122 5.96 4.19 -13.83
N ALA A 123 6.66 5.18 -13.25
CA ALA A 123 7.79 4.88 -12.39
C ALA A 123 7.31 4.02 -11.20
N PRO A 124 7.86 2.81 -10.98
CA PRO A 124 7.45 1.99 -9.86
C PRO A 124 7.75 2.74 -8.57
N GLY A 125 6.70 3.03 -7.81
CA GLY A 125 6.76 3.80 -6.57
C GLY A 125 6.24 3.00 -5.39
N ALA A 126 6.78 3.27 -4.20
CA ALA A 126 6.33 2.68 -2.93
C ALA A 126 4.85 2.98 -2.56
N PHE A 127 4.14 3.78 -3.37
CA PHE A 127 2.72 4.09 -3.18
C PHE A 127 1.93 3.91 -4.48
N ASP A 128 2.49 3.21 -5.46
CA ASP A 128 1.79 2.88 -6.69
C ASP A 128 0.64 1.91 -6.37
N THR A 129 -0.56 2.22 -6.85
CA THR A 129 -1.72 1.35 -6.63
C THR A 129 -1.73 0.18 -7.60
N GLY A 130 -1.13 0.34 -8.79
CA GLY A 130 -0.95 -0.73 -9.78
C GLY A 130 -2.21 -1.53 -10.11
N LEU A 131 -2.02 -2.81 -10.39
CA LEU A 131 -3.09 -3.79 -10.61
C LEU A 131 -2.77 -5.10 -9.89
N HIS A 132 -3.77 -5.70 -9.25
CA HIS A 132 -3.68 -7.07 -8.76
C HIS A 132 -4.06 -8.05 -9.87
N VAL A 133 -3.14 -8.91 -10.27
CA VAL A 133 -3.32 -9.93 -11.30
C VAL A 133 -3.38 -11.33 -10.70
N THR A 134 -4.17 -12.20 -11.31
CA THR A 134 -4.22 -13.64 -11.03
C THR A 134 -3.51 -14.41 -12.12
N LYS A 135 -3.08 -15.64 -11.83
CA LYS A 135 -2.55 -16.53 -12.87
C LYS A 135 -3.59 -16.74 -13.98
N ASP A 136 -3.13 -16.77 -15.22
CA ASP A 136 -3.94 -17.07 -16.40
C ASP A 136 -4.24 -18.58 -16.52
N GLU A 137 -4.93 -18.97 -17.59
CA GLU A 137 -5.27 -20.38 -17.88
C GLU A 137 -4.05 -21.30 -18.02
N ASN A 138 -2.87 -20.73 -18.33
CA ASN A 138 -1.60 -21.44 -18.45
C ASN A 138 -0.78 -21.42 -17.16
N GLY A 139 -1.30 -20.83 -16.08
CA GLY A 139 -0.60 -20.70 -14.80
C GLY A 139 0.47 -19.60 -14.78
N GLN A 140 0.51 -18.72 -15.79
CA GLN A 140 1.46 -17.62 -15.89
C GLN A 140 0.88 -16.33 -15.31
N TRP A 141 1.76 -15.43 -14.85
CA TRP A 141 1.35 -14.09 -14.41
C TRP A 141 1.26 -13.16 -15.62
N PRO A 142 0.05 -12.71 -16.02
CA PRO A 142 -0.09 -11.83 -17.16
C PRO A 142 0.54 -10.47 -16.83
N VAL A 143 1.25 -9.91 -17.81
CA VAL A 143 1.67 -8.50 -17.76
C VAL A 143 0.44 -7.65 -18.09
N PRO A 144 0.07 -6.66 -17.26
CA PRO A 144 -1.06 -5.79 -17.56
C PRO A 144 -0.85 -5.06 -18.90
N ASP A 145 -1.76 -5.28 -19.84
CA ASP A 145 -1.76 -4.58 -21.11
C ASP A 145 -2.13 -3.09 -20.88
N PRO A 146 -1.33 -2.12 -21.37
CA PRO A 146 -1.62 -0.70 -21.17
C PRO A 146 -2.99 -0.28 -21.69
N GLU A 147 -3.46 -0.85 -22.80
CA GLU A 147 -4.79 -0.51 -23.36
C GLU A 147 -5.90 -0.93 -22.39
N SER A 148 -5.81 -2.15 -21.86
CA SER A 148 -6.75 -2.69 -20.88
C SER A 148 -6.64 -1.99 -19.51
N PHE A 149 -5.46 -1.50 -19.13
CA PHE A 149 -5.24 -0.79 -17.86
C PHE A 149 -5.78 0.66 -17.89
N TYR A 150 -5.67 1.31 -19.06
CA TYR A 150 -6.11 2.67 -19.34
C TYR A 150 -7.38 2.68 -20.20
N ASP A 151 -8.40 1.93 -19.79
CA ASP A 151 -9.63 1.75 -20.55
C ASP A 151 -10.45 3.06 -20.67
N LEU A 152 -10.69 3.48 -21.90
CA LEU A 152 -11.49 4.67 -22.21
C LEU A 152 -12.95 4.56 -21.78
N ASP A 153 -13.47 3.34 -21.63
CA ASP A 153 -14.84 3.09 -21.17
C ASP A 153 -15.02 3.41 -19.67
N ASP A 154 -13.92 3.48 -18.90
CA ASP A 154 -13.93 3.83 -17.48
C ASP A 154 -14.01 5.35 -17.22
N ILE A 155 -14.00 6.18 -18.27
CA ILE A 155 -14.07 7.64 -18.12
C ILE A 155 -15.47 8.07 -17.66
N GLN A 156 -15.53 8.73 -16.52
CA GLN A 156 -16.74 9.36 -15.99
C GLN A 156 -16.71 10.86 -16.26
N VAL A 157 -17.80 11.40 -16.80
CA VAL A 157 -17.92 12.83 -17.10
C VAL A 157 -19.12 13.44 -16.39
N SER A 158 -18.88 14.47 -15.57
CA SER A 158 -19.89 15.20 -14.82
C SER A 158 -19.79 16.70 -15.08
N GLN A 159 -20.87 17.43 -14.78
CA GLN A 159 -20.87 18.89 -14.81
C GLN A 159 -20.69 19.41 -13.38
N THR A 160 -19.84 20.41 -13.21
CA THR A 160 -19.57 21.09 -11.94
C THR A 160 -20.57 22.22 -11.69
N ASP A 161 -20.67 22.67 -10.44
CA ASP A 161 -21.64 23.70 -10.02
C ASP A 161 -21.45 25.06 -10.69
N ASP A 162 -20.25 25.35 -11.20
CA ASP A 162 -19.91 26.54 -11.97
C ASP A 162 -20.22 26.42 -13.47
N GLY A 163 -20.83 25.30 -13.89
CA GLY A 163 -21.26 25.05 -15.26
C GLY A 163 -20.18 24.44 -16.17
N ARG A 164 -18.96 24.21 -15.65
CA ARG A 164 -17.87 23.54 -16.37
C ARG A 164 -18.07 22.03 -16.39
N TRP A 165 -17.32 21.35 -17.24
CA TRP A 165 -17.35 19.91 -17.39
C TRP A 165 -16.06 19.29 -16.88
N TYR A 166 -16.19 18.23 -16.10
CA TYR A 166 -15.09 17.51 -15.48
C TYR A 166 -15.15 16.04 -15.90
N ALA A 167 -14.06 15.56 -16.49
CA ALA A 167 -13.88 14.16 -16.82
C ALA A 167 -12.81 13.55 -15.90
N VAL A 168 -13.07 12.34 -15.40
CA VAL A 168 -12.17 11.61 -14.50
C VAL A 168 -12.10 10.15 -14.90
N HIS A 169 -10.89 9.60 -14.83
CA HIS A 169 -10.60 8.18 -14.98
C HIS A 169 -10.15 7.62 -13.62
N PRO A 170 -10.53 6.38 -13.25
CA PRO A 170 -10.18 5.79 -11.94
C PRO A 170 -8.67 5.67 -11.69
N ARG A 171 -7.85 5.73 -12.75
CA ARG A 171 -6.38 5.76 -12.66
C ARG A 171 -5.79 7.15 -12.36
N GLY A 172 -6.59 8.04 -11.77
CA GLY A 172 -6.13 9.35 -11.30
C GLY A 172 -5.86 10.37 -12.41
N LEU A 173 -6.43 10.17 -13.60
CA LEU A 173 -6.39 11.15 -14.69
C LEU A 173 -7.67 11.97 -14.65
N SER A 174 -7.55 13.28 -14.80
CA SER A 174 -8.72 14.15 -14.91
C SER A 174 -8.44 15.36 -15.79
N PHE A 175 -9.53 15.92 -16.31
CA PHE A 175 -9.47 17.11 -17.13
C PHE A 175 -10.77 17.92 -16.99
N GLU A 176 -10.63 19.24 -16.95
CA GLU A 176 -11.76 20.16 -16.77
C GLU A 176 -11.81 21.17 -17.93
N ALA A 177 -12.98 21.30 -18.55
CA ALA A 177 -13.16 22.14 -19.73
C ALA A 177 -14.53 22.85 -19.76
N ALA A 178 -14.72 23.74 -20.73
CA ALA A 178 -15.97 24.48 -20.88
C ALA A 178 -17.10 23.62 -21.45
N THR A 179 -16.77 22.57 -22.21
CA THR A 179 -17.75 21.65 -22.81
C THR A 179 -17.49 20.19 -22.44
N LYS A 180 -18.56 19.38 -22.47
CA LYS A 180 -18.48 17.93 -22.20
C LYS A 180 -17.47 17.23 -23.12
N THR A 181 -17.49 17.57 -24.40
CA THR A 181 -16.62 16.96 -25.41
C THR A 181 -15.15 17.31 -25.19
N GLU A 182 -14.85 18.56 -24.84
CA GLU A 182 -13.47 18.97 -24.51
C GLU A 182 -12.96 18.29 -23.24
N ALA A 183 -13.82 18.16 -22.21
CA ALA A 183 -13.45 17.47 -20.98
C ALA A 183 -13.08 16.00 -21.26
N TYR A 184 -13.92 15.30 -22.03
CA TYR A 184 -13.68 13.92 -22.44
C TYR A 184 -12.43 13.78 -23.32
N ALA A 185 -12.29 14.63 -24.34
CA ALA A 185 -11.14 14.61 -25.24
C ALA A 185 -9.81 14.82 -24.49
N GLY A 186 -9.78 15.74 -23.51
CA GLY A 186 -8.58 15.99 -22.71
C GLY A 186 -8.15 14.80 -21.86
N VAL A 187 -9.08 13.99 -21.34
CA VAL A 187 -8.73 12.74 -20.65
C VAL A 187 -8.28 11.66 -21.63
N VAL A 188 -8.95 11.52 -22.79
CA VAL A 188 -8.55 10.57 -23.83
C VAL A 188 -7.13 10.86 -24.34
N ASP A 189 -6.77 12.13 -24.55
CA ASP A 189 -5.43 12.50 -24.95
C ASP A 189 -4.38 12.14 -23.88
N GLN A 190 -4.72 12.29 -22.59
CA GLN A 190 -3.84 11.85 -21.50
C GLN A 190 -3.69 10.32 -21.48
N LEU A 191 -4.78 9.56 -21.64
CA LEU A 191 -4.73 8.09 -21.71
C LEU A 191 -3.85 7.64 -22.88
N ARG A 192 -4.05 8.22 -24.07
CA ARG A 192 -3.23 7.94 -25.26
C ARG A 192 -1.75 8.16 -24.99
N GLN A 193 -1.38 9.29 -24.38
CA GLN A 193 0.01 9.57 -24.02
C GLN A 193 0.58 8.53 -23.05
N ARG A 194 -0.20 8.11 -22.04
CA ARG A 194 0.23 7.08 -21.07
C ARG A 194 0.40 5.71 -21.71
N ILE A 195 -0.51 5.31 -22.59
CA ILE A 195 -0.41 4.05 -23.34
C ILE A 195 0.81 4.07 -24.28
N GLU A 196 1.04 5.18 -24.99
CA GLU A 196 2.21 5.34 -25.86
C GLU A 196 3.52 5.26 -25.06
N GLN A 197 3.59 5.91 -23.88
CA GLN A 197 4.75 5.83 -22.98
C GLN A 197 4.98 4.41 -22.46
N ALA A 198 3.92 3.74 -21.99
CA ALA A 198 4.00 2.37 -21.48
C ALA A 198 4.45 1.35 -22.53
N ARG A 199 4.22 1.61 -23.82
CA ARG A 199 4.69 0.77 -24.93
C ARG A 199 6.15 1.05 -25.34
N GLN A 200 6.72 2.19 -24.93
CA GLN A 200 8.07 2.60 -25.28
C GLN A 200 9.11 2.26 -24.21
N GLU A 201 8.69 2.01 -22.97
CA GLU A 201 9.56 1.51 -21.91
C GLU A 201 9.75 -0.02 -22.04
N PRO A 202 11.00 -0.53 -22.13
CA PRO A 202 11.31 -1.95 -22.31
C PRO A 202 11.16 -2.80 -21.05
#